data_AF-A0A950I657-F1
#
_entry.id   AF-A0A950I657-F1
#
_cell.length_a   1.000
_cell.length_b   1.000
_cell.length_c   1.000
_cell.angle_alpha   90.00
_cell.angle_beta   90.00
_cell.angle_gamma   90.00
#
_symmetry.space_group_name_H-M   'P 1'
#
loop_
_entity.id
_entity.type
_entity.pdbx_description
1 polymer ?
#
loop_
_entity_poly.entity_id
_entity_poly.type
_entity_poly.pdbx_seq_one_letter_code
_entity_poly.pdbx_strand_id
1 'polypeptide(L)' 'MRIDANTRQMIDAAAALLDKTRTEFMVESARRQAMDVLLDQRLFVLNPDYYDAFSQALDNSPVPGPKLRSLLRRVPVWRT' A
#
# COMPACT_ATOMS: atom_id res chain seq x y z
N MET A 1 22.22 -11.91 -5.59
CA MET A 1 22.00 -10.44 -5.62
C MET A 1 23.36 -9.76 -5.68
N ARG A 2 23.58 -8.83 -6.62
CA ARG A 2 24.84 -8.08 -6.70
C ARG A 2 24.69 -6.81 -5.86
N ILE A 3 25.55 -6.67 -4.86
CA ILE A 3 25.58 -5.57 -3.89
C ILE A 3 27.04 -5.19 -3.70
N ASP A 4 27.32 -3.90 -3.58
CA ASP A 4 28.67 -3.41 -3.32
C ASP A 4 29.16 -3.84 -1.92
N ALA A 5 30.47 -3.76 -1.71
CA ALA A 5 31.11 -4.27 -0.51
C ALA A 5 30.71 -3.50 0.76
N ASN A 6 30.48 -2.18 0.65
CA ASN A 6 30.12 -1.34 1.80
C ASN A 6 28.70 -1.66 2.28
N THR A 7 27.75 -1.72 1.34
CA THR A 7 26.37 -2.13 1.64
C THR A 7 26.32 -3.53 2.24
N ARG A 8 27.12 -4.47 1.71
CA ARG A 8 27.20 -5.82 2.27
C ARG A 8 27.67 -5.83 3.72
N GLN A 9 28.75 -5.10 4.03
CA GLN A 9 29.27 -5.01 5.40
C GLN A 9 28.26 -4.39 6.36
N MET A 10 27.54 -3.36 5.93
CA MET A 10 26.48 -2.74 6.72
C MET A 10 25.34 -3.73 7.02
N ILE A 11 24.90 -4.50 6.03
CA ILE A 11 23.87 -5.53 6.21
C ILE A 11 24.36 -6.65 7.13
N ASP A 12 25.62 -7.09 7.00
CA ASP A 12 26.20 -8.10 7.89
C ASP A 12 26.24 -7.66 9.34
N ALA A 13 26.65 -6.42 9.60
CA ALA A 13 26.67 -5.85 10.94
C ALA A 13 25.25 -5.80 11.54
N ALA A 14 24.25 -5.37 10.75
CA ALA A 14 22.86 -5.32 11.19
C ALA A 14 22.28 -6.72 11.46
N ALA A 15 22.61 -7.72 10.63
CA ALA A 15 22.19 -9.09 10.83
C ALA A 15 22.82 -9.71 12.10
N ALA A 16 24.10 -9.45 12.33
CA ALA A 16 24.83 -9.93 13.51
C ALA A 16 24.27 -9.38 14.83
N LEU A 17 23.85 -8.10 14.86
CA LEU A 17 23.20 -7.51 16.04
C LEU A 17 21.88 -8.20 16.44
N LEU A 18 21.25 -8.90 15.49
CA LEU A 18 19.99 -9.61 15.68
C LEU A 18 20.16 -11.13 15.72
N ASP A 19 21.41 -11.61 15.77
CA ASP A 19 21.78 -13.03 15.71
C ASP A 19 21.17 -13.77 14.50
N LYS A 20 21.17 -13.10 13.34
CA LYS A 20 20.60 -13.62 12.08
C LYS A 20 21.68 -13.79 11.03
N THR A 21 21.46 -14.73 10.13
CA THR A 21 22.22 -14.76 8.87
C THR A 21 21.82 -13.56 8.00
N ARG A 22 22.73 -13.17 7.09
CA ARG A 22 22.44 -12.12 6.09
C ARG A 22 21.15 -12.41 5.32
N THR A 23 20.96 -13.66 4.90
CA THR A 23 19.79 -14.05 4.10
C THR A 23 18.50 -13.89 4.89
N GLU A 24 18.46 -14.33 6.14
CA GLU A 24 17.28 -14.17 7.02
C GLU A 24 16.95 -12.69 7.24
N PHE A 25 17.97 -11.88 7.54
CA PHE A 25 17.80 -10.45 7.72
C PHE A 25 17.23 -9.79 6.46
N MET A 26 17.77 -10.11 5.27
CA MET A 26 17.32 -9.56 4.00
C MET A 26 15.89 -9.98 3.65
N VAL A 27 15.53 -11.26 3.82
CA VAL A 27 14.19 -11.78 3.52
C VAL A 27 13.15 -11.15 4.44
N GLU A 28 13.43 -11.06 5.74
CA GLU A 28 12.50 -10.45 6.69
C GLU A 28 12.32 -8.95 6.44
N SER A 29 13.41 -8.23 6.16
CA SER A 29 13.37 -6.81 5.83
C SER A 29 12.58 -6.56 4.55
N ALA A 30 12.81 -7.36 3.51
CA ALA A 30 12.06 -7.28 2.26
C ALA A 30 10.57 -7.58 2.45
N ARG A 31 10.23 -8.59 3.28
CA ARG A 31 8.84 -8.91 3.61
C ARG A 31 8.15 -7.75 4.30
N ARG A 32 8.80 -7.14 5.30
CA ARG A 32 8.24 -5.99 6.05
C ARG A 32 7.98 -4.82 5.10
N GLN A 33 8.97 -4.46 4.29
CA GLN A 33 8.82 -3.37 3.31
C GLN A 33 7.72 -3.67 2.29
N ALA A 34 7.62 -4.92 1.81
CA ALA A 34 6.56 -5.31 0.89
C ALA A 34 5.17 -5.19 1.54
N MET A 35 5.04 -5.57 2.81
CA MET A 35 3.80 -5.39 3.56
C MET A 35 3.44 -3.91 3.70
N ASP A 36 4.40 -3.06 4.05
CA ASP A 36 4.18 -1.62 4.21
C ASP A 36 3.72 -1.00 2.88
N VAL A 37 4.36 -1.34 1.76
CA VAL A 37 3.96 -0.85 0.43
C VAL A 37 2.57 -1.36 0.01
N LEU A 38 2.25 -2.62 0.29
CA LEU A 38 0.92 -3.19 0.00
C LEU A 38 -0.18 -2.67 0.94
N LEU A 39 0.19 -2.22 2.14
CA LEU A 39 -0.72 -1.61 3.10
C LEU A 39 -0.93 -0.12 2.83
N ASP A 40 0.09 0.58 2.34
CA ASP A 40 0.01 1.99 1.92
C ASP A 40 -1.07 2.21 0.85
N GLN A 41 -1.30 1.22 -0.02
CA GLN A 41 -2.41 1.24 -0.98
C GLN A 41 -3.83 1.21 -0.35
N ARG A 42 -3.93 1.01 0.96
CA ARG A 42 -5.21 1.02 1.71
C ARG A 42 -5.35 2.23 2.62
N LEU A 43 -4.27 2.97 2.89
CA LEU A 43 -4.28 4.12 3.79
C LEU A 43 -4.25 5.42 2.98
N PHE A 44 -5.42 6.02 2.78
CA PHE A 44 -5.52 7.34 2.17
C PHE A 44 -5.28 8.41 3.22
N VAL A 45 -4.06 8.93 3.29
CA VAL A 45 -3.74 10.08 4.15
C VAL A 45 -4.30 11.34 3.50
N LEU A 46 -5.31 11.93 4.11
CA LEU A 46 -5.91 13.20 3.67
C LEU A 46 -5.37 14.33 4.53
N ASN A 47 -5.09 15.47 3.90
CA ASN A 47 -4.94 16.71 4.65
C ASN A 47 -6.32 17.18 5.16
N PRO A 48 -6.38 18.17 6.08
CA PRO A 48 -7.66 18.61 6.64
C PRO A 48 -8.69 19.04 5.59
N ASP A 49 -8.29 19.80 4.57
CA ASP A 49 -9.20 20.28 3.52
C ASP A 49 -9.82 19.12 2.72
N TYR A 50 -9.03 18.10 2.37
CA TYR A 50 -9.52 16.91 1.69
C TYR A 50 -10.38 16.04 2.60
N TYR A 51 -10.06 15.99 3.89
CA TYR A 51 -10.87 15.27 4.88
C TYR A 51 -12.25 15.91 5.04
N ASP A 52 -12.33 17.24 5.11
CA ASP A 52 -13.59 17.97 5.20
C ASP A 52 -14.44 17.80 3.94
N ALA A 53 -13.83 17.93 2.75
CA ALA A 53 -14.51 17.69 1.48
C ALA A 53 -15.04 16.25 1.35
N PHE A 54 -14.23 15.28 1.78
CA PHE A 54 -14.63 13.86 1.81
C PHE A 54 -15.81 13.64 2.77
N SER A 55 -15.73 14.19 3.98
CA SER A 55 -16.79 14.06 4.99
C SER A 55 -18.09 14.70 4.51
N GLN A 56 -18.02 15.89 3.93
CA GLN A 56 -19.20 16.56 3.37
C GLN A 56 -19.84 15.78 2.23
N ALA A 57 -19.03 15.12 1.39
CA ALA A 57 -19.52 14.26 0.31
C ALA A 57 -20.18 12.97 0.82
N LEU A 58 -19.71 12.42 1.94
CA LEU A 58 -20.36 11.28 2.61
C LEU A 58 -21.71 11.68 3.21
N ASP A 59 -21.72 12.76 4.00
CA ASP A 59 -22.90 13.25 4.70
C ASP A 59 -23.99 13.72 3.71
N ASN A 60 -23.57 14.28 2.56
CA ASN A 60 -24.47 14.78 1.52
C ASN A 60 -24.27 14.00 0.21
N SER A 61 -24.43 12.68 0.28
CA SER A 61 -24.26 11.81 -0.90
C SER A 61 -25.15 12.29 -2.06
N PRO A 62 -24.56 12.68 -3.21
CA PRO A 62 -25.33 13.22 -4.32
C PRO A 62 -26.20 12.14 -4.97
N VAL A 63 -27.36 12.56 -5.48
CA VAL A 63 -28.26 11.64 -6.20
C VAL A 63 -27.53 11.08 -7.44
N PRO A 64 -27.52 9.75 -7.65
CA PRO A 64 -26.79 9.14 -8.76
C PRO A 64 -27.22 9.73 -10.11
N GLY A 65 -26.30 10.32 -10.86
CA GLY A 65 -26.58 10.86 -12.20
C GLY A 65 -27.00 9.78 -13.22
N PRO A 66 -27.58 10.17 -14.37
CA PRO A 66 -28.06 9.22 -15.38
C PRO A 66 -26.98 8.25 -15.89
N LYS A 67 -25.72 8.70 -16.01
CA LYS A 67 -24.58 7.85 -16.39
C LYS A 67 -24.26 6.79 -15.34
N LEU A 68 -24.23 7.18 -14.05
CA LEU A 68 -23.96 6.24 -12.95
C LEU A 68 -25.07 5.18 -12.84
N ARG A 69 -26.33 5.59 -13.01
CA ARG A 69 -27.47 4.65 -13.06
C ARG A 69 -27.37 3.66 -14.22
N SER A 70 -26.96 4.12 -15.41
CA SER A 70 -26.74 3.25 -16.56
C SER A 70 -25.59 2.25 -16.32
N LEU A 71 -24.49 2.70 -15.72
CA LEU A 71 -23.35 1.84 -15.37
C LEU A 71 -23.75 0.72 -14.41
N LEU A 72 -24.47 1.04 -13.32
CA LEU A 72 -24.87 0.06 -12.30
C LEU A 72 -25.89 -0.97 -12.80
N ARG A 73 -26.61 -0.67 -13.89
CA ARG A 73 -27.55 -1.62 -14.53
C ARG A 73 -26.87 -2.60 -15.49
N ARG A 74 -25.61 -2.35 -15.87
CA ARG A 74 -24.90 -3.19 -16.83
C ARG A 74 -24.46 -4.48 -16.16
N VAL A 75 -24.66 -5.62 -16.84
CA VAL A 75 -24.11 -6.89 -16.37
C VAL A 75 -22.57 -6.80 -16.39
N PRO A 76 -21.88 -7.09 -15.28
CA PRO A 76 -20.43 -7.06 -15.26
C PRO A 76 -19.84 -8.14 -16.18
N VAL A 77 -18.74 -7.81 -16.87
CA VAL A 77 -18.10 -8.69 -17.87
C VAL A 77 -17.46 -9.96 -17.30
N TRP A 78 -17.29 -10.03 -15.98
CA TRP A 78 -16.72 -11.17 -15.26
C TRP A 78 -17.79 -12.10 -14.66
N ARG A 79 -19.07 -11.88 -14.97
CA ARG A 79 -20.19 -12.75 -14.56
C ARG A 79 -20.61 -13.76 -15.63
N THR A 80 -19.88 -13.80 -16.74
CA THR A 80 -19.94 -14.80 -17.82
C THR A 80 -18.86 -15.83 -17.62
#